data_AF-A0A1D2M8I4-F1
#
_entry.id   AF-A0A1D2M8I4-F1
#
_cell.length_a   1.000
_cell.length_b   1.000
_cell.length_c   1.000
_cell.angle_alpha   90.00
_cell.angle_beta   90.00
_cell.angle_gamma   90.00
#
_symmetry.space_group_name_H-M   'P 1'
#
loop_
_entity.id
_entity.type
_entity.pdbx_description
1 polymer ?
#
loop_
_entity_poly.entity_id
_entity_poly.type
_entity_poly.pdbx_seq_one_letter_code
_entity_poly.pdbx_strand_id
1 'polypeptide(L)'
;MLKVYFLLCIFALSSTSRGFLSGSRRLKELSILVNSFQNGKERTGKSIENSSGEDPYKTCSGHNSLGRSMNLSDPDFEANTPLLLVKVGIENETHFILTQEILCNDLSQRSESASNFGLGSTKWLGLKLQTGGLKQSEEYLELKQNEVLYVAGNTSAEILLVRTEPHVDGHYVLYDENIFGRIVRQLELQRSAIPHLIRTEMLTDYFNFAGLGLRDYGPFFNLSSNLINSEEDPSLFEWWAFLTIFQVIGNQHRLQTHPLFLRANELFESKINSRFSVPEFNQQLEFIAQQTGQAWPWPCLHFDSHCRDRMKEGLNFWKSNLTQNVTSIKEKFGVISGYSTECLIVSAGGRDAFDFMMEKAEKGEVSFQALGCATEPEVVKLLLGKIINPNDENFQSPNVRKKVWAYYVAFNKGVGSLKFIRENLASFEALYGEDALVNNVLGIIPWISSKEQMKEVQEFIQLHKITQSQTFAFTILHEFIEEAIADMETEWRRKAILQWLTQMLEIPVE
;
A
#
# COMPACT_ATOMS: atom_id res chain seq x y z
N MET A 1 0.95 -0.86 -19.58
CA MET A 1 -0.22 -0.01 -19.24
C MET A 1 -1.23 -0.70 -18.31
N LEU A 2 -1.61 -1.98 -18.46
CA LEU A 2 -2.62 -2.61 -17.58
C LEU A 2 -2.14 -3.20 -16.22
N LYS A 3 -0.85 -3.50 -16.00
CA LYS A 3 -0.37 -4.02 -14.70
C LYS A 3 -0.48 -3.03 -13.51
N VAL A 4 -0.88 -1.78 -13.77
CA VAL A 4 -1.18 -0.75 -12.74
C VAL A 4 -2.48 -1.07 -11.96
N TYR A 5 -3.36 -1.94 -12.50
CA TYR A 5 -4.65 -2.24 -11.87
C TYR A 5 -4.59 -3.12 -10.62
N PHE A 6 -3.51 -3.86 -10.37
CA PHE A 6 -3.39 -4.70 -9.16
C PHE A 6 -3.38 -3.85 -7.87
N LEU A 7 -2.67 -2.71 -7.90
CA LEU A 7 -2.74 -1.73 -6.81
C LEU A 7 -4.17 -1.16 -6.67
N LEU A 8 -4.87 -0.85 -7.77
CA LEU A 8 -6.23 -0.25 -7.75
C LEU A 8 -7.34 -1.07 -7.06
N CYS A 9 -7.12 -2.33 -6.68
CA CYS A 9 -8.06 -3.07 -5.82
C CYS A 9 -7.86 -2.83 -4.32
N ILE A 10 -6.65 -2.44 -3.89
CA ILE A 10 -6.38 -1.89 -2.54
C ILE A 10 -6.51 -0.36 -2.57
N PHE A 11 -6.11 0.26 -3.69
CA PHE A 11 -6.16 1.69 -4.00
C PHE A 11 -7.47 2.13 -4.68
N ALA A 12 -8.56 1.38 -4.54
CA ALA A 12 -9.88 1.86 -4.98
C ALA A 12 -10.21 3.22 -4.29
N LEU A 13 -9.73 3.35 -3.06
CA LEU A 13 -9.67 4.56 -2.27
C LEU A 13 -9.05 5.76 -3.05
N SER A 14 -7.86 5.64 -3.64
CA SER A 14 -6.95 6.79 -3.83
C SER A 14 -7.12 7.71 -5.07
N SER A 15 -8.22 7.67 -5.85
CA SER A 15 -8.30 8.49 -7.09
C SER A 15 -9.62 9.20 -7.37
N THR A 16 -9.72 10.45 -6.90
CA THR A 16 -10.35 11.60 -7.61
C THR A 16 -10.12 12.94 -6.90
N SER A 17 -9.25 13.80 -7.45
CA SER A 17 -9.36 15.26 -7.36
C SER A 17 -8.72 15.90 -8.59
N ARG A 18 -9.35 16.92 -9.19
CA ARG A 18 -8.86 17.64 -10.38
C ARG A 18 -8.24 18.98 -10.00
N GLY A 19 -7.12 19.34 -10.62
CA GLY A 19 -6.56 20.68 -10.63
C GLY A 19 -6.32 21.20 -12.06
N PHE A 20 -6.73 22.44 -12.33
CA PHE A 20 -6.58 23.20 -13.58
C PHE A 20 -5.69 24.44 -13.29
N LEU A 21 -4.78 24.95 -14.12
CA LEU A 21 -4.43 24.71 -15.54
C LEU A 21 -2.93 25.02 -15.76
N SER A 22 -2.19 24.21 -16.53
CA SER A 22 -1.14 24.64 -17.50
C SER A 22 -0.39 23.43 -18.09
N GLY A 23 0.32 23.60 -19.23
CA GLY A 23 1.23 22.57 -19.76
C GLY A 23 0.95 21.98 -21.16
N SER A 24 0.56 22.82 -22.14
CA SER A 24 0.36 22.38 -23.53
C SER A 24 1.67 21.92 -24.21
N ARG A 25 1.84 20.59 -24.43
CA ARG A 25 2.72 20.04 -25.48
C ARG A 25 2.38 18.60 -25.94
N ARG A 26 2.11 17.65 -25.02
CA ARG A 26 1.91 16.21 -25.35
C ARG A 26 0.66 15.86 -26.19
N LEU A 27 -0.37 16.72 -26.23
CA LEU A 27 -1.57 16.49 -27.06
C LEU A 27 -1.32 16.59 -28.58
N LYS A 28 -0.16 17.09 -29.02
CA LYS A 28 0.17 17.23 -30.44
C LYS A 28 0.89 16.02 -31.04
N GLU A 29 1.37 15.10 -30.21
CA GLU A 29 2.08 13.88 -30.63
C GLU A 29 1.14 12.67 -30.71
N LEU A 30 0.12 12.62 -29.82
CA LEU A 30 -0.93 11.59 -29.87
C LEU A 30 -1.80 11.65 -31.15
N SER A 31 -1.99 12.83 -31.75
CA SER A 31 -2.72 12.94 -33.02
C SER A 31 -1.89 12.48 -34.24
N ILE A 32 -0.57 12.32 -34.10
CA ILE A 32 0.31 11.80 -35.16
C ILE A 32 0.28 10.26 -35.15
N LEU A 33 0.25 9.66 -33.95
CA LEU A 33 0.18 8.20 -33.75
C LEU A 33 -1.19 7.59 -34.09
N VAL A 34 -2.29 8.31 -33.95
CA VAL A 34 -3.63 7.82 -34.36
C VAL A 34 -3.81 7.85 -35.89
N ASN A 35 -3.19 8.80 -36.59
CA ASN A 35 -3.30 8.93 -38.05
C ASN A 35 -2.44 7.91 -38.84
N SER A 36 -1.43 7.28 -38.22
CA SER A 36 -0.62 6.24 -38.87
C SER A 36 -1.31 4.86 -38.91
N PHE A 37 -2.26 4.60 -38.01
CA PHE A 37 -2.99 3.32 -37.96
C PHE A 37 -4.17 3.21 -38.95
N GLN A 38 -4.62 4.32 -39.56
CA GLN A 38 -5.76 4.30 -40.49
C GLN A 38 -5.36 4.23 -41.98
N ASN A 39 -4.09 4.43 -42.34
CA ASN A 39 -3.63 4.42 -43.72
C ASN A 39 -2.73 3.21 -44.03
N GLY A 40 -3.35 2.02 -44.09
CA GLY A 40 -2.70 0.83 -44.63
C GLY A 40 -2.41 0.99 -46.13
N LYS A 41 -1.12 1.02 -46.51
CA LYS A 41 -0.70 0.77 -47.90
C LYS A 41 0.67 0.11 -47.95
N GLU A 42 0.79 -0.86 -48.84
CA GLU A 42 1.95 -1.73 -48.99
C GLU A 42 3.22 -0.95 -49.32
N ARG A 43 4.37 -1.38 -48.76
CA ARG A 43 5.64 -1.34 -49.47
C ARG A 43 6.61 -2.40 -48.97
N THR A 44 7.36 -2.94 -49.92
CA THR A 44 8.21 -4.12 -49.79
C THR A 44 9.62 -3.80 -49.29
N GLY A 45 10.18 -4.75 -48.53
CA GLY A 45 11.60 -5.12 -48.59
C GLY A 45 12.64 -4.13 -48.06
N LYS A 46 13.13 -4.42 -46.85
CA LYS A 46 14.57 -4.63 -46.60
C LYS A 46 14.79 -5.38 -45.29
N SER A 47 15.72 -6.33 -45.29
CA SER A 47 16.18 -7.02 -44.09
C SER A 47 16.95 -6.05 -43.20
N ILE A 48 16.59 -6.00 -41.92
CA ILE A 48 17.46 -5.50 -40.86
C ILE A 48 17.81 -6.71 -40.01
N GLU A 49 19.11 -6.89 -39.73
CA GLU A 49 19.63 -8.04 -39.00
C GLU A 49 19.19 -8.01 -37.54
N ASN A 50 18.91 -9.18 -36.98
CA ASN A 50 18.54 -9.33 -35.58
C ASN A 50 19.76 -9.08 -34.68
N SER A 51 19.84 -7.89 -34.06
CA SER A 51 20.60 -7.71 -32.83
C SER A 51 19.65 -7.84 -31.63
N SER A 52 19.46 -9.06 -31.14
CA SER A 52 18.72 -9.34 -29.91
C SER A 52 19.53 -8.91 -28.67
N GLY A 53 19.72 -7.62 -28.49
CA GLY A 53 20.05 -7.06 -27.18
C GLY A 53 18.78 -7.05 -26.34
N GLU A 54 18.71 -7.89 -25.31
CA GLU A 54 17.63 -7.78 -24.34
C GLU A 54 17.77 -6.48 -23.57
N ASP A 55 16.65 -5.76 -23.46
CA ASP A 55 16.57 -4.48 -22.78
C ASP A 55 16.83 -4.67 -21.27
N PRO A 56 17.94 -4.15 -20.69
CA PRO A 56 18.34 -4.48 -19.32
C PRO A 56 17.31 -4.07 -18.27
N TYR A 57 16.42 -3.11 -18.58
CA TYR A 57 15.30 -2.78 -17.70
C TYR A 57 14.35 -3.98 -17.46
N LYS A 58 14.35 -5.02 -18.29
CA LYS A 58 13.57 -6.24 -18.03
C LYS A 58 14.09 -7.06 -16.84
N THR A 59 15.40 -7.14 -16.61
CA THR A 59 15.99 -8.13 -15.68
C THR A 59 16.02 -7.72 -14.21
N CYS A 60 15.68 -6.48 -13.84
CA CYS A 60 15.33 -6.13 -12.46
C CYS A 60 13.91 -5.56 -12.31
N SER A 61 13.05 -5.69 -13.34
CA SER A 61 11.64 -5.28 -13.29
C SER A 61 10.68 -6.32 -12.66
N GLY A 62 11.23 -7.28 -11.89
CA GLY A 62 10.44 -8.11 -10.99
C GLY A 62 9.56 -7.23 -10.09
N HIS A 63 8.26 -7.55 -10.02
CA HIS A 63 7.25 -6.60 -9.55
C HIS A 63 7.43 -6.23 -8.08
N ASN A 64 7.83 -4.99 -7.82
CA ASN A 64 7.88 -4.40 -6.48
C ASN A 64 6.47 -4.02 -5.98
N SER A 65 5.66 -5.02 -5.65
CA SER A 65 4.30 -4.84 -5.11
C SER A 65 4.31 -4.30 -3.67
N LEU A 66 5.19 -4.86 -2.83
CA LEU A 66 5.32 -4.51 -1.41
C LEU A 66 5.80 -3.07 -1.18
N GLY A 67 6.93 -2.67 -1.76
CA GLY A 67 7.46 -1.30 -1.64
C GLY A 67 6.59 -0.22 -2.28
N ARG A 68 5.91 -0.51 -3.42
CA ARG A 68 5.00 0.45 -4.07
C ARG A 68 3.71 0.71 -3.29
N SER A 69 3.36 -0.13 -2.31
CA SER A 69 2.11 0.06 -1.55
C SER A 69 2.17 1.21 -0.54
N MET A 70 3.36 1.74 -0.22
CA MET A 70 3.54 2.75 0.84
C MET A 70 3.81 4.17 0.32
N ASN A 71 4.51 4.33 -0.81
CA ASN A 71 4.83 5.64 -1.40
C ASN A 71 4.24 5.76 -2.83
N LEU A 72 3.10 6.44 -2.96
CA LEU A 72 2.40 6.64 -4.24
C LEU A 72 1.84 8.06 -4.43
N SER A 73 2.46 9.06 -3.80
CA SER A 73 2.14 10.48 -3.97
C SER A 73 2.76 11.11 -5.22
N ASP A 74 3.79 10.51 -5.83
CA ASP A 74 4.45 11.03 -7.04
C ASP A 74 3.98 10.31 -8.33
N PRO A 75 3.16 10.96 -9.18
CA PRO A 75 2.74 10.41 -10.47
C PRO A 75 3.83 10.45 -11.56
N ASP A 76 4.96 11.14 -11.33
CA ASP A 76 6.11 11.17 -12.23
C ASP A 76 7.14 10.05 -11.91
N PHE A 77 6.88 9.17 -10.92
CA PHE A 77 7.74 8.02 -10.64
C PHE A 77 7.73 7.00 -11.80
N GLU A 78 8.72 7.12 -12.69
CA GLU A 78 8.87 6.21 -13.83
C GLU A 78 9.02 4.76 -13.34
N ALA A 79 8.19 3.87 -13.89
CA ALA A 79 8.04 2.49 -13.44
C ALA A 79 9.30 1.60 -13.59
N ASN A 80 10.37 2.15 -14.17
CA ASN A 80 11.67 1.54 -14.44
C ASN A 80 12.80 2.07 -13.53
N THR A 81 12.51 2.97 -12.59
CA THR A 81 13.52 3.47 -11.64
C THR A 81 14.03 2.30 -10.77
N PRO A 82 15.34 1.97 -10.80
CA PRO A 82 15.88 0.92 -9.95
C PRO A 82 15.75 1.32 -8.48
N LEU A 83 15.35 0.37 -7.64
CA LEU A 83 15.45 0.51 -6.19
C LEU A 83 16.93 0.36 -5.81
N LEU A 84 17.41 1.20 -4.89
CA LEU A 84 18.79 1.19 -4.40
C LEU A 84 18.82 0.70 -2.95
N LEU A 85 19.79 -0.15 -2.64
CA LEU A 85 20.05 -0.63 -1.28
C LEU A 85 21.40 -0.09 -0.82
N VAL A 86 21.36 0.73 0.24
CA VAL A 86 22.54 1.18 0.97
C VAL A 86 22.79 0.20 2.10
N LYS A 87 23.93 -0.50 2.08
CA LYS A 87 24.37 -1.33 3.20
C LYS A 87 25.33 -0.53 4.07
N VAL A 88 25.09 -0.56 5.38
CA VAL A 88 25.86 0.17 6.39
C VAL A 88 26.47 -0.82 7.37
N GLY A 89 27.80 -0.82 7.53
CA GLY A 89 28.50 -1.73 8.42
C GLY A 89 29.72 -1.11 9.10
N ILE A 90 30.44 -1.94 9.86
CA ILE A 90 31.70 -1.58 10.53
C ILE A 90 32.89 -2.20 9.78
N GLU A 91 33.84 -1.37 9.34
CA GLU A 91 35.13 -1.83 8.79
C GLU A 91 36.13 -2.10 9.93
N ASN A 92 36.27 -1.15 10.83
CA ASN A 92 37.18 -1.22 11.99
C ASN A 92 36.72 -0.25 13.09
N GLU A 93 37.43 -0.21 14.23
CA GLU A 93 37.11 0.63 15.41
C GLU A 93 36.93 2.14 15.13
N THR A 94 37.45 2.62 13.99
CA THR A 94 37.49 4.04 13.62
C THR A 94 36.75 4.40 12.33
N HIS A 95 36.21 3.40 11.60
CA HIS A 95 35.53 3.62 10.32
C HIS A 95 34.32 2.72 10.14
N PHE A 96 33.20 3.35 9.81
CA PHE A 96 32.06 2.69 9.18
C PHE A 96 32.30 2.51 7.68
N ILE A 97 31.64 1.53 7.08
CA ILE A 97 31.66 1.22 5.66
C ILE A 97 30.24 1.31 5.09
N LEU A 98 30.10 1.99 3.95
CA LEU A 98 28.86 2.07 3.19
C LEU A 98 29.07 1.58 1.77
N THR A 99 28.12 0.81 1.26
CA THR A 99 28.10 0.32 -0.12
C THR A 99 26.69 0.44 -0.71
N GLN A 100 26.60 0.71 -2.01
CA GLN A 100 25.32 0.83 -2.72
C GLN A 100 25.21 -0.21 -3.83
N GLU A 101 24.12 -0.98 -3.81
CA GLU A 101 23.75 -1.95 -4.86
C GLU A 101 22.31 -1.71 -5.35
N ILE A 102 21.96 -2.29 -6.50
CA ILE A 102 20.57 -2.31 -6.98
C ILE A 102 19.79 -3.40 -6.23
N LEU A 103 18.65 -3.03 -5.65
CA LEU A 103 17.72 -3.94 -5.00
C LEU A 103 16.81 -4.60 -6.06
N CYS A 104 17.20 -5.80 -6.49
CA CYS A 104 16.38 -6.66 -7.34
C CYS A 104 15.70 -7.77 -6.50
N ASN A 105 14.46 -8.11 -6.88
CA ASN A 105 13.60 -9.04 -6.12
C ASN A 105 13.98 -10.51 -6.32
N ASP A 106 14.55 -10.84 -7.47
CA ASP A 106 15.15 -12.16 -7.70
C ASP A 106 16.62 -12.13 -7.24
N LEU A 107 16.92 -12.86 -6.16
CA LEU A 107 18.27 -12.98 -5.62
C LEU A 107 19.23 -13.64 -6.62
N SER A 108 18.74 -14.47 -7.54
CA SER A 108 19.57 -15.14 -8.55
C SER A 108 20.00 -14.19 -9.69
N GLN A 109 19.24 -13.12 -9.95
CA GLN A 109 19.52 -12.16 -11.03
C GLN A 109 20.51 -11.06 -10.62
N ARG A 110 20.79 -10.92 -9.31
CA ARG A 110 21.68 -9.87 -8.76
C ARG A 110 23.09 -9.87 -9.37
N SER A 111 23.65 -11.03 -9.73
CA SER A 111 25.01 -11.12 -10.29
C SER A 111 25.12 -10.69 -11.76
N GLU A 112 24.06 -10.83 -12.55
CA GLU A 112 24.07 -10.50 -13.99
C GLU A 112 23.61 -9.06 -14.27
N SER A 113 22.74 -8.52 -13.42
CA SER A 113 22.24 -7.15 -13.56
C SER A 113 23.31 -6.09 -13.26
N ALA A 114 24.19 -6.34 -12.29
CA ALA A 114 25.16 -5.35 -11.80
C ALA A 114 26.19 -4.88 -12.85
N SER A 115 26.44 -5.66 -13.92
CA SER A 115 27.35 -5.30 -15.00
C SER A 115 26.69 -4.58 -16.19
N ASN A 116 25.37 -4.69 -16.35
CA ASN A 116 24.66 -4.27 -17.56
C ASN A 116 23.84 -2.97 -17.39
N PHE A 117 23.60 -2.51 -16.16
CA PHE A 117 22.97 -1.21 -15.91
C PHE A 117 23.94 -0.04 -16.13
N GLY A 118 24.16 0.31 -17.40
CA GLY A 118 24.89 1.50 -17.82
C GLY A 118 24.11 2.80 -17.58
N LEU A 119 23.90 3.17 -16.32
CA LEU A 119 23.22 4.40 -15.92
C LEU A 119 24.13 5.29 -15.07
N GLY A 120 24.65 6.35 -15.69
CA GLY A 120 25.33 7.46 -15.00
C GLY A 120 24.37 8.37 -14.22
N SER A 121 23.24 7.86 -13.72
CA SER A 121 22.33 8.58 -12.84
C SER A 121 22.80 8.38 -11.38
N THR A 122 23.82 9.14 -11.00
CA THR A 122 24.14 9.37 -9.58
C THR A 122 22.93 9.97 -8.88
N LYS A 123 22.15 9.11 -8.19
CA LYS A 123 21.23 9.57 -7.16
C LYS A 123 22.04 9.94 -5.93
N TRP A 124 21.89 11.19 -5.50
CA TRP A 124 22.61 11.78 -4.39
C TRP A 124 21.98 11.30 -3.08
N LEU A 125 22.82 10.94 -2.11
CA LEU A 125 22.38 10.53 -0.78
C LEU A 125 22.80 11.59 0.25
N GLY A 126 21.84 12.36 0.76
CA GLY A 126 22.06 13.23 1.92
C GLY A 126 22.23 12.43 3.22
N LEU A 127 23.38 11.78 3.38
CA LEU A 127 23.69 10.88 4.50
C LEU A 127 23.86 11.60 5.85
N LYS A 128 22.75 11.99 6.48
CA LYS A 128 22.76 12.58 7.83
C LYS A 128 23.33 11.61 8.87
N LEU A 129 24.61 11.82 9.21
CA LEU A 129 25.30 11.11 10.29
C LEU A 129 24.71 11.51 11.65
N GLN A 130 24.52 10.54 12.54
CA GLN A 130 24.17 10.82 13.93
C GLN A 130 24.82 9.82 14.88
N THR A 131 25.96 10.22 15.43
CA THR A 131 26.70 9.48 16.43
C THR A 131 26.00 9.56 17.80
N GLY A 132 25.99 8.44 18.53
CA GLY A 132 25.39 8.35 19.86
C GLY A 132 26.22 9.09 20.90
N GLY A 133 25.99 10.40 21.05
CA GLY A 133 26.61 11.22 22.10
C GLY A 133 26.80 12.69 21.73
N LEU A 134 25.95 13.58 22.26
CA LEU A 134 26.02 15.05 22.32
C LEU A 134 26.28 15.88 21.04
N LYS A 135 26.79 15.32 19.95
CA LYS A 135 27.04 16.03 18.69
C LYS A 135 26.31 15.35 17.54
N GLN A 136 25.30 16.03 17.02
CA GLN A 136 24.77 15.76 15.68
C GLN A 136 25.61 16.55 14.68
N SER A 137 26.18 15.88 13.68
CA SER A 137 26.90 16.49 12.56
C SER A 137 26.28 16.01 11.27
N GLU A 138 25.54 16.88 10.58
CA GLU A 138 24.96 16.55 9.29
C GLU A 138 26.03 16.72 8.21
N GLU A 139 26.33 15.64 7.49
CA GLU A 139 27.20 15.66 6.32
C GLU A 139 26.41 15.18 5.10
N TYR A 140 26.81 15.62 3.91
CA TYR A 140 26.24 15.18 2.63
C TYR A 140 27.33 14.43 1.89
N LEU A 141 27.06 13.18 1.51
CA LEU A 141 28.07 12.23 1.06
C LEU A 141 27.60 11.55 -0.23
N GLU A 142 28.34 11.76 -1.31
CA GLU A 142 28.07 11.10 -2.59
C GLU A 142 28.54 9.63 -2.52
N LEU A 143 27.61 8.69 -2.74
CA LEU A 143 27.90 7.26 -2.84
C LEU A 143 27.43 6.77 -4.20
N LYS A 144 28.35 6.37 -5.08
CA LYS A 144 28.00 5.80 -6.38
C LYS A 144 27.76 4.30 -6.26
N GLN A 145 27.04 3.73 -7.23
CA GLN A 145 26.81 2.29 -7.30
C GLN A 145 28.16 1.54 -7.37
N ASN A 146 28.28 0.47 -6.57
CA ASN A 146 29.50 -0.33 -6.41
C ASN A 146 30.73 0.42 -5.84
N GLU A 147 30.62 1.70 -5.45
CA GLU A 147 31.67 2.35 -4.66
C GLU A 147 31.56 1.92 -3.19
N VAL A 148 32.72 1.92 -2.52
CA VAL A 148 32.85 1.70 -1.08
C VAL A 148 33.23 3.04 -0.45
N LEU A 149 32.36 3.57 0.41
CA LEU A 149 32.63 4.79 1.16
C LEU A 149 32.99 4.44 2.60
N TYR A 150 34.11 4.97 3.08
CA TYR A 150 34.50 4.88 4.48
C TYR A 150 34.17 6.19 5.19
N VAL A 151 33.43 6.09 6.31
CA VAL A 151 33.05 7.23 7.13
C VAL A 151 33.73 7.10 8.49
N ALA A 152 34.56 8.08 8.85
CA ALA A 152 35.27 8.08 10.13
C ALA A 152 34.28 8.23 11.30
N GLY A 153 34.47 7.43 12.35
CA GLY A 153 33.65 7.46 13.55
C GLY A 153 34.08 6.38 14.54
N ASN A 154 33.84 6.60 15.84
CA ASN A 154 34.15 5.60 16.87
C ASN A 154 33.11 4.48 16.81
N THR A 155 33.39 3.46 16.02
CA THR A 155 32.47 2.33 15.80
C THR A 155 32.33 1.41 17.01
N SER A 156 32.86 1.76 18.19
CA SER A 156 32.56 1.09 19.47
C SER A 156 31.51 1.82 20.31
N ALA A 157 31.43 3.15 20.21
CA ALA A 157 30.50 3.97 20.99
C ALA A 157 29.36 4.56 20.16
N GLU A 158 29.59 4.78 18.87
CA GLU A 158 28.70 5.54 18.01
C GLU A 158 27.76 4.61 17.21
N ILE A 159 26.70 5.21 16.70
CA ILE A 159 25.78 4.64 15.73
C ILE A 159 25.97 5.45 14.46
N LEU A 160 26.02 4.80 13.31
CA LEU A 160 25.87 5.48 12.04
C LEU A 160 24.40 5.36 11.63
N LEU A 161 23.65 6.45 11.72
CA LEU A 161 22.35 6.56 11.04
C LEU A 161 22.57 7.05 9.62
N VAL A 162 21.75 6.53 8.70
CA VAL A 162 21.66 7.00 7.33
C VAL A 162 20.21 7.42 7.07
N ARG A 163 20.06 8.58 6.43
CA ARG A 163 18.82 9.09 5.85
C ARG A 163 19.07 9.32 4.36
N THR A 164 18.03 9.24 3.55
CA THR A 164 18.09 9.65 2.14
C THR A 164 17.34 10.98 1.96
N GLU A 165 18.02 11.99 1.38
CA GLU A 165 17.46 13.32 1.12
C GLU A 165 17.62 13.75 -0.36
N PRO A 166 16.56 14.25 -1.04
CA PRO A 166 15.15 14.27 -0.60
C PRO A 166 14.66 12.88 -0.19
N HIS A 167 13.45 12.75 0.37
CA HIS A 167 12.78 11.45 0.48
C HIS A 167 12.43 10.95 -0.93
N VAL A 168 13.46 10.63 -1.72
CA VAL A 168 13.40 10.20 -3.10
C VAL A 168 13.05 8.73 -3.06
N ASP A 169 11.85 8.44 -3.53
CA ASP A 169 11.33 7.09 -3.64
C ASP A 169 12.37 6.13 -4.24
N GLY A 170 12.51 4.99 -3.56
CA GLY A 170 13.33 3.87 -4.01
C GLY A 170 14.76 3.79 -3.46
N HIS A 171 15.01 4.25 -2.24
CA HIS A 171 16.19 3.85 -1.47
C HIS A 171 15.79 3.04 -0.24
N TYR A 172 16.65 2.13 0.19
CA TYR A 172 16.50 1.29 1.38
C TYR A 172 17.83 1.25 2.14
N VAL A 173 17.80 1.13 3.46
CA VAL A 173 18.98 1.12 4.33
C VAL A 173 19.06 -0.16 5.15
N LEU A 174 20.06 -0.99 4.85
CA LEU A 174 20.34 -2.24 5.58
C LEU A 174 21.57 -2.09 6.47
N TYR A 175 21.35 -2.04 7.78
CA TYR A 175 22.43 -2.06 8.75
C TYR A 175 22.94 -3.49 9.02
N ASP A 176 24.23 -3.61 9.33
CA ASP A 176 24.80 -4.82 9.91
C ASP A 176 24.21 -5.11 11.31
N GLU A 177 24.42 -6.33 11.82
CA GLU A 177 23.82 -6.76 13.09
C GLU A 177 24.38 -6.01 14.31
N ASN A 178 25.62 -5.52 14.25
CA ASN A 178 26.25 -4.77 15.33
C ASN A 178 25.67 -3.36 15.45
N ILE A 179 25.53 -2.66 14.32
CA ILE A 179 24.91 -1.33 14.26
C ILE A 179 23.42 -1.45 14.58
N PHE A 180 22.72 -2.43 13.99
CA PHE A 180 21.29 -2.64 14.24
C PHE A 180 21.00 -2.96 15.72
N GLY A 181 21.80 -3.81 16.37
CA GLY A 181 21.67 -4.10 17.80
C GLY A 181 21.84 -2.85 18.68
N ARG A 182 22.69 -1.90 18.29
CA ARG A 182 22.83 -0.61 18.97
C ARG A 182 21.67 0.34 18.70
N ILE A 183 21.13 0.35 17.48
CA ILE A 183 19.91 1.09 17.14
C ILE A 183 18.77 0.63 18.05
N VAL A 184 18.52 -0.68 18.14
CA VAL A 184 17.48 -1.25 19.03
C VAL A 184 17.72 -0.82 20.48
N ARG A 185 18.94 -1.01 21.00
CA ARG A 185 19.29 -0.57 22.37
C ARG A 185 19.11 0.93 22.61
N GLN A 186 19.43 1.77 21.62
CA GLN A 186 19.22 3.21 21.71
C GLN A 186 17.73 3.56 21.73
N LEU A 187 16.88 2.84 20.98
CA LEU A 187 15.43 2.99 21.02
C LEU A 187 14.80 2.48 22.32
N GLU A 188 15.44 1.55 23.03
CA GLU A 188 15.04 1.11 24.37
C GLU A 188 15.43 2.14 25.45
N LEU A 189 16.60 2.78 25.31
CA LEU A 189 17.11 3.76 26.27
C LEU A 189 16.50 5.16 26.11
N GLN A 190 16.35 5.63 24.86
CA GLN A 190 15.80 6.93 24.52
C GLN A 190 15.38 6.98 23.04
N ARG A 191 14.10 6.79 22.72
CA ARG A 191 13.59 6.76 21.33
C ARG A 191 13.87 8.06 20.61
N SER A 192 13.61 9.18 21.28
CA SER A 192 13.79 10.55 20.79
C SER A 192 15.21 10.86 20.32
N ALA A 193 16.21 10.07 20.71
CA ALA A 193 17.56 10.18 20.16
C ALA A 193 17.63 9.83 18.66
N ILE A 194 16.75 8.95 18.15
CA ILE A 194 16.68 8.62 16.72
C ILE A 194 15.49 9.36 16.08
N PRO A 195 15.68 10.18 15.02
CA PRO A 195 14.60 10.91 14.35
C PRO A 195 13.44 10.02 13.91
N HIS A 196 12.21 10.44 14.17
CA HIS A 196 11.01 9.62 13.96
C HIS A 196 10.82 9.14 12.51
N LEU A 197 11.26 9.92 11.51
CA LEU A 197 11.25 9.51 10.11
C LEU A 197 12.19 8.33 9.84
N ILE A 198 13.40 8.32 10.43
CA ILE A 198 14.34 7.19 10.32
C ILE A 198 13.77 5.96 11.04
N ARG A 199 13.10 6.13 12.19
CA ARG A 199 12.38 5.03 12.87
C ARG A 199 11.25 4.44 12.01
N THR A 200 10.57 5.30 11.25
CA THR A 200 9.50 4.92 10.31
C THR A 200 10.09 4.14 9.11
N GLU A 201 11.16 4.67 8.50
CA GLU A 201 11.91 4.06 7.39
C GLU A 201 12.45 2.68 7.77
N MET A 202 13.02 2.52 8.97
CA MET A 202 13.49 1.20 9.43
C MET A 202 12.36 0.17 9.60
N LEU A 203 11.15 0.57 10.02
CA LEU A 203 10.00 -0.34 10.08
C LEU A 203 9.63 -0.85 8.69
N THR A 204 9.58 0.04 7.69
CA THR A 204 9.27 -0.34 6.31
C THR A 204 10.37 -1.18 5.67
N ASP A 205 11.62 -0.81 5.90
CA ASP A 205 12.77 -1.46 5.25
C ASP A 205 12.97 -2.88 5.75
N TYR A 206 12.99 -3.10 7.08
CA TYR A 206 13.20 -4.45 7.61
C TYR A 206 12.01 -5.40 7.35
N PHE A 207 10.78 -4.87 7.20
CA PHE A 207 9.66 -5.67 6.70
C PHE A 207 9.88 -6.08 5.23
N ASN A 208 10.25 -5.15 4.37
CA ASN A 208 10.55 -5.42 2.96
C ASN A 208 11.73 -6.39 2.79
N PHE A 209 12.80 -6.24 3.58
CA PHE A 209 13.95 -7.16 3.58
C PHE A 209 13.56 -8.58 3.98
N ALA A 210 12.61 -8.76 4.91
CA ALA A 210 12.09 -10.07 5.27
C ALA A 210 11.23 -10.71 4.16
N GLY A 211 10.42 -9.90 3.48
CA GLY A 211 9.69 -10.31 2.27
C GLY A 211 10.61 -10.76 1.14
N LEU A 212 11.69 -10.00 0.90
CA LEU A 212 12.70 -10.27 -0.13
C LEU A 212 13.76 -11.32 0.26
N GLY A 213 13.70 -11.89 1.47
CA GLY A 213 14.65 -12.91 1.95
C GLY A 213 16.07 -12.40 2.20
N LEU A 214 16.26 -11.08 2.33
CA LEU A 214 17.54 -10.45 2.67
C LEU A 214 17.84 -10.49 4.17
N ARG A 215 16.79 -10.56 4.99
CA ARG A 215 16.81 -10.80 6.43
C ARG A 215 15.64 -11.72 6.81
N ASP A 216 15.57 -12.15 8.06
CA ASP A 216 14.34 -12.69 8.63
C ASP A 216 13.44 -11.56 9.17
N TYR A 217 12.28 -11.91 9.72
CA TYR A 217 11.37 -10.93 10.35
C TYR A 217 11.83 -10.47 11.75
N GLY A 218 12.87 -11.06 12.35
CA GLY A 218 13.33 -10.77 13.71
C GLY A 218 13.64 -9.28 13.94
N PRO A 219 14.45 -8.62 13.09
CA PRO A 219 14.67 -7.18 13.15
C PRO A 219 13.38 -6.35 13.12
N PHE A 220 12.42 -6.68 12.24
CA PHE A 220 11.14 -5.99 12.17
C PHE A 220 10.30 -6.21 13.44
N PHE A 221 10.29 -7.43 13.99
CA PHE A 221 9.63 -7.75 15.25
C PHE A 221 10.26 -7.02 16.44
N ASN A 222 11.57 -6.82 16.46
CA ASN A 222 12.24 -6.05 17.51
C ASN A 222 11.85 -4.56 17.43
N LEU A 223 11.90 -3.94 16.24
CA LEU A 223 11.50 -2.55 16.03
C LEU A 223 10.03 -2.31 16.40
N SER A 224 9.13 -3.18 15.96
CA SER A 224 7.69 -3.08 16.24
C SER A 224 7.35 -3.35 17.71
N SER A 225 7.96 -4.34 18.35
CA SER A 225 7.76 -4.57 19.80
C SER A 225 8.25 -3.39 20.63
N ASN A 226 9.40 -2.82 20.27
CA ASN A 226 9.93 -1.61 20.90
C ASN A 226 9.02 -0.37 20.65
N LEU A 227 8.33 -0.28 19.51
CA LEU A 227 7.27 0.74 19.29
C LEU A 227 6.03 0.50 20.17
N ILE A 228 5.52 -0.73 20.24
CA ILE A 228 4.31 -1.07 20.98
C ILE A 228 4.50 -0.87 22.49
N ASN A 229 5.68 -1.21 23.01
CA ASN A 229 5.97 -1.29 24.44
C ASN A 229 6.68 -0.05 25.02
N SER A 230 6.88 1.02 24.24
CA SER A 230 7.60 2.19 24.73
C SER A 230 6.78 3.05 25.70
N GLU A 231 7.47 3.59 26.71
CA GLU A 231 7.01 4.72 27.52
C GLU A 231 7.11 6.06 26.77
N GLU A 232 8.12 6.23 25.90
CA GLU A 232 8.23 7.41 25.03
C GLU A 232 7.21 7.32 23.89
N ASP A 233 6.42 8.38 23.70
CA ASP A 233 5.30 8.35 22.77
C ASP A 233 5.76 8.22 21.29
N PRO A 234 5.42 7.12 20.57
CA PRO A 234 5.78 6.98 19.16
C PRO A 234 5.01 7.96 18.29
N SER A 235 5.65 8.45 17.22
CA SER A 235 5.01 9.39 16.29
C SER A 235 3.88 8.72 15.49
N LEU A 236 2.95 9.54 14.97
CA LEU A 236 1.90 9.04 14.10
C LEU A 236 2.46 8.37 12.83
N PHE A 237 3.59 8.83 12.30
CA PHE A 237 4.23 8.23 11.12
C PHE A 237 4.67 6.79 11.37
N GLU A 238 5.29 6.53 12.54
CA GLU A 238 5.72 5.17 12.89
C GLU A 238 4.51 4.24 13.10
N TRP A 239 3.46 4.72 13.77
CA TRP A 239 2.21 3.97 13.90
C TRP A 239 1.58 3.70 12.53
N TRP A 240 1.49 4.70 11.66
CA TRP A 240 0.93 4.54 10.32
C TRP A 240 1.68 3.45 9.53
N ALA A 241 3.01 3.53 9.45
CA ALA A 241 3.83 2.53 8.78
C ALA A 241 3.66 1.13 9.39
N PHE A 242 3.75 1.01 10.72
CA PHE A 242 3.57 -0.27 11.42
C PHE A 242 2.20 -0.90 11.14
N LEU A 243 1.13 -0.11 11.20
CA LEU A 243 -0.24 -0.60 11.05
C LEU A 243 -0.60 -0.96 9.61
N THR A 244 -0.02 -0.25 8.63
CA THR A 244 -0.07 -0.64 7.21
C THR A 244 0.65 -1.98 7.00
N ILE A 245 1.86 -2.15 7.53
CA ILE A 245 2.60 -3.43 7.50
C ILE A 245 1.79 -4.54 8.17
N PHE A 246 1.18 -4.25 9.33
CA PHE A 246 0.38 -5.21 10.08
C PHE A 246 -0.85 -5.68 9.29
N GLN A 247 -1.52 -4.78 8.55
CA GLN A 247 -2.58 -5.17 7.60
C GLN A 247 -2.05 -6.05 6.45
N VAL A 248 -0.89 -5.71 5.88
CA VAL A 248 -0.24 -6.51 4.82
C VAL A 248 0.09 -7.92 5.34
N ILE A 249 0.70 -8.04 6.52
CA ILE A 249 0.92 -9.31 7.24
C ILE A 249 -0.38 -10.08 7.42
N GLY A 250 -1.44 -9.39 7.87
CA GLY A 250 -2.76 -9.98 8.07
C GLY A 250 -3.37 -10.56 6.79
N ASN A 251 -3.18 -9.88 5.66
CA ASN A 251 -3.69 -10.30 4.36
C ASN A 251 -2.83 -11.42 3.75
N GLN A 252 -1.52 -11.19 3.58
CA GLN A 252 -0.59 -12.15 2.96
C GLN A 252 -0.55 -13.48 3.71
N HIS A 253 -0.44 -13.45 5.05
CA HIS A 253 -0.42 -14.66 5.87
C HIS A 253 -1.80 -15.11 6.35
N ARG A 254 -2.87 -14.48 5.82
CA ARG A 254 -4.28 -14.84 6.03
C ARG A 254 -4.66 -14.93 7.51
N LEU A 255 -4.13 -14.00 8.31
CA LEU A 255 -4.34 -13.91 9.75
C LEU A 255 -5.56 -13.04 10.13
N GLN A 256 -6.25 -12.42 9.17
CA GLN A 256 -7.42 -11.54 9.41
C GLN A 256 -8.53 -12.13 10.30
N THR A 257 -8.63 -13.46 10.41
CA THR A 257 -9.60 -14.17 11.27
C THR A 257 -8.95 -14.95 12.42
N HIS A 258 -7.63 -14.85 12.57
CA HIS A 258 -6.87 -15.60 13.57
C HIS A 258 -7.00 -14.92 14.96
N PRO A 259 -7.32 -15.64 16.05
CA PRO A 259 -7.57 -15.03 17.36
C PRO A 259 -6.45 -14.13 17.88
N LEU A 260 -5.17 -14.54 17.71
CA LEU A 260 -4.03 -13.70 18.11
C LEU A 260 -3.92 -12.40 17.30
N PHE A 261 -4.30 -12.43 16.02
CA PHE A 261 -4.24 -11.23 15.17
C PHE A 261 -5.36 -10.26 15.52
N LEU A 262 -6.57 -10.77 15.78
CA LEU A 262 -7.71 -9.99 16.27
C LEU A 262 -7.39 -9.32 17.63
N ARG A 263 -6.86 -10.08 18.59
CA ARG A 263 -6.47 -9.54 19.91
C ARG A 263 -5.33 -8.52 19.83
N ALA A 264 -4.40 -8.68 18.89
CA ALA A 264 -3.40 -7.65 18.60
C ALA A 264 -4.02 -6.39 17.97
N ASN A 265 -5.01 -6.55 17.09
CA ASN A 265 -5.78 -5.44 16.52
C ASN A 265 -6.42 -4.59 17.63
N GLU A 266 -7.15 -5.24 18.55
CA GLU A 266 -7.79 -4.62 19.72
C GLU A 266 -6.79 -3.85 20.61
N LEU A 267 -5.61 -4.42 20.86
CA LEU A 267 -4.53 -3.78 21.63
C LEU A 267 -3.98 -2.52 20.93
N PHE A 268 -3.79 -2.59 19.60
CA PHE A 268 -3.28 -1.45 18.84
C PHE A 268 -4.34 -0.35 18.72
N GLU A 269 -5.61 -0.71 18.48
CA GLU A 269 -6.75 0.22 18.52
C GLU A 269 -6.79 0.96 19.86
N SER A 270 -6.71 0.24 20.99
CA SER A 270 -6.63 0.83 22.34
C SER A 270 -5.51 1.87 22.48
N LYS A 271 -4.28 1.53 22.05
CA LYS A 271 -3.09 2.40 22.13
C LYS A 271 -3.14 3.62 21.21
N ILE A 272 -3.89 3.56 20.10
CA ILE A 272 -4.07 4.68 19.16
C ILE A 272 -5.24 5.56 19.57
N ASN A 273 -6.34 4.97 20.03
CA ASN A 273 -7.59 5.66 20.35
C ASN A 273 -7.40 6.73 21.44
N SER A 274 -6.57 6.45 22.45
CA SER A 274 -6.20 7.39 23.51
C SER A 274 -5.54 8.68 23.00
N ARG A 275 -5.07 8.70 21.73
CA ARG A 275 -4.35 9.81 21.10
C ARG A 275 -5.26 10.74 20.28
N PHE A 276 -6.46 10.31 19.89
CA PHE A 276 -7.37 11.14 19.07
C PHE A 276 -7.83 12.43 19.78
N SER A 277 -7.73 12.47 21.10
CA SER A 277 -8.01 13.65 21.93
C SER A 277 -6.88 14.69 21.90
N VAL A 278 -5.71 14.40 21.32
CA VAL A 278 -4.55 15.30 21.28
C VAL A 278 -4.61 16.18 20.01
N PRO A 279 -4.60 17.53 20.11
CA PRO A 279 -4.69 18.43 18.95
C PRO A 279 -3.57 18.22 17.91
N GLU A 280 -2.33 18.03 18.37
CA GLU A 280 -1.14 17.82 17.54
C GLU A 280 -1.25 16.54 16.71
N PHE A 281 -1.88 15.49 17.27
CA PHE A 281 -2.16 14.24 16.58
C PHE A 281 -3.16 14.44 15.43
N ASN A 282 -4.17 15.29 15.62
CA ASN A 282 -5.12 15.65 14.57
C ASN A 282 -4.44 16.45 13.43
N GLN A 283 -3.47 17.32 13.73
CA GLN A 283 -2.69 18.02 12.69
C GLN A 283 -1.80 17.07 11.88
N GLN A 284 -1.16 16.09 12.53
CA GLN A 284 -0.37 15.07 11.83
C GLN A 284 -1.28 14.17 10.97
N LEU A 285 -2.50 13.86 11.42
CA LEU A 285 -3.50 13.14 10.61
C LEU A 285 -3.90 13.94 9.37
N GLU A 286 -4.16 15.24 9.50
CA GLU A 286 -4.46 16.10 8.34
C GLU A 286 -3.28 16.14 7.35
N PHE A 287 -2.04 16.18 7.83
CA PHE A 287 -0.86 16.10 6.97
C PHE A 287 -0.76 14.75 6.22
N ILE A 288 -0.90 13.62 6.93
CA ILE A 288 -0.89 12.29 6.31
C ILE A 288 -2.04 12.15 5.31
N ALA A 289 -3.24 12.64 5.64
CA ALA A 289 -4.39 12.65 4.74
C ALA A 289 -4.15 13.48 3.47
N GLN A 290 -3.44 14.61 3.58
CA GLN A 290 -3.03 15.42 2.43
C GLN A 290 -2.00 14.71 1.55
N GLN A 291 -0.98 14.08 2.13
CA GLN A 291 0.09 13.41 1.38
C GLN A 291 -0.38 12.11 0.72
N THR A 292 -1.14 11.28 1.44
CA THR A 292 -1.54 9.93 0.99
C THR A 292 -2.89 9.91 0.27
N GLY A 293 -3.69 10.95 0.41
CA GLY A 293 -5.10 10.95 0.01
C GLY A 293 -5.98 9.99 0.83
N GLN A 294 -5.45 9.33 1.87
CA GLN A 294 -6.19 8.44 2.77
C GLN A 294 -6.57 9.20 4.04
N ALA A 295 -7.86 9.53 4.14
CA ALA A 295 -8.29 10.55 5.09
C ALA A 295 -8.34 10.10 6.55
N TRP A 296 -8.58 8.82 6.83
CA TRP A 296 -8.83 8.35 8.20
C TRP A 296 -7.78 7.37 8.72
N PRO A 297 -7.50 7.45 10.03
CA PRO A 297 -6.57 6.56 10.70
C PRO A 297 -7.11 5.14 10.77
N TRP A 298 -6.17 4.22 10.80
CA TRP A 298 -6.36 2.77 10.80
C TRP A 298 -7.46 2.21 11.75
N PRO A 299 -7.69 2.73 12.99
CA PRO A 299 -8.79 2.23 13.84
C PRO A 299 -10.18 2.35 13.20
N CYS A 300 -10.39 3.38 12.37
CA CYS A 300 -11.63 3.54 11.62
C CYS A 300 -11.87 2.43 10.58
N LEU A 301 -10.80 1.92 9.96
CA LEU A 301 -10.88 0.84 8.98
C LEU A 301 -11.18 -0.53 9.61
N HIS A 302 -11.00 -0.68 10.93
CA HIS A 302 -11.25 -1.92 11.67
C HIS A 302 -12.45 -1.84 12.62
N PHE A 303 -13.33 -0.86 12.43
CA PHE A 303 -14.64 -0.77 13.08
C PHE A 303 -14.64 -0.44 14.58
N ASP A 304 -13.57 0.19 15.08
CA ASP A 304 -13.52 0.78 16.41
C ASP A 304 -14.81 1.58 16.74
N SER A 305 -15.31 1.41 17.96
CA SER A 305 -16.55 2.04 18.41
C SER A 305 -16.43 3.56 18.48
N HIS A 306 -15.28 4.10 18.91
CA HIS A 306 -15.07 5.53 18.99
C HIS A 306 -15.08 6.19 17.60
N CYS A 307 -14.43 5.60 16.60
CA CYS A 307 -14.52 6.10 15.23
C CYS A 307 -15.93 5.92 14.64
N ARG A 308 -16.60 4.77 14.85
CA ARG A 308 -18.00 4.59 14.42
C ARG A 308 -18.90 5.69 14.98
N ASP A 309 -18.76 6.04 16.24
CA ASP A 309 -19.56 7.08 16.88
C ASP A 309 -19.18 8.48 16.36
N ARG A 310 -17.89 8.78 16.16
CA ARG A 310 -17.43 10.03 15.51
C ARG A 310 -17.95 10.17 14.07
N MET A 311 -18.09 9.07 13.32
CA MET A 311 -18.71 9.08 11.99
C MET A 311 -20.21 9.37 12.04
N LYS A 312 -20.94 8.77 13.00
CA LYS A 312 -22.36 9.08 13.23
C LYS A 312 -22.57 10.53 13.67
N GLU A 313 -21.71 11.07 14.53
CA GLU A 313 -21.71 12.50 14.88
C GLU A 313 -21.49 13.38 13.65
N GLY A 314 -20.57 13.00 12.76
CA GLY A 314 -20.35 13.67 11.49
C GLY A 314 -21.59 13.68 10.60
N LEU A 315 -22.22 12.51 10.43
CA LEU A 315 -23.48 12.37 9.68
C LEU A 315 -24.60 13.24 10.28
N ASN A 316 -24.78 13.19 11.60
CA ASN A 316 -25.78 13.98 12.31
C ASN A 316 -25.55 15.48 12.16
N PHE A 317 -24.29 15.92 12.28
CA PHE A 317 -23.88 17.31 12.03
C PHE A 317 -24.19 17.74 10.59
N TRP A 318 -23.94 16.88 9.60
CA TRP A 318 -24.24 17.21 8.21
C TRP A 318 -25.74 17.33 7.98
N LYS A 319 -26.52 16.36 8.49
CA LYS A 319 -28.00 16.37 8.44
C LYS A 319 -28.60 17.60 9.12
N SER A 320 -28.08 18.02 10.28
CA SER A 320 -28.60 19.17 11.02
C SER A 320 -28.31 20.53 10.36
N ASN A 321 -27.25 20.63 9.55
CA ASN A 321 -26.81 21.90 8.97
C ASN A 321 -27.14 22.07 7.48
N LEU A 322 -27.93 21.16 6.89
CA LEU A 322 -28.44 21.27 5.51
C LEU A 322 -29.13 22.62 5.22
N THR A 323 -29.76 23.23 6.23
CA THR A 323 -30.44 24.53 6.12
C THR A 323 -29.50 25.74 6.14
N GLN A 324 -28.23 25.56 6.49
CA GLN A 324 -27.23 26.62 6.64
C GLN A 324 -26.28 26.73 5.43
N ASN A 325 -26.65 26.13 4.28
CA ASN A 325 -25.81 25.96 3.08
C ASN A 325 -24.53 25.11 3.30
N VAL A 326 -24.47 24.29 4.35
CA VAL A 326 -23.39 23.31 4.57
C VAL A 326 -23.54 22.16 3.57
N THR A 327 -22.92 22.34 2.41
CA THR A 327 -22.95 21.37 1.30
C THR A 327 -22.01 20.19 1.50
N SER A 328 -21.18 20.18 2.54
CA SER A 328 -20.14 19.16 2.70
C SER A 328 -19.75 18.91 4.15
N ILE A 329 -19.28 17.68 4.40
CA ILE A 329 -18.66 17.29 5.68
C ILE A 329 -17.31 18.01 5.96
N LYS A 330 -16.83 18.83 5.02
CA LYS A 330 -15.55 19.58 5.11
C LYS A 330 -15.50 20.50 6.33
N GLU A 331 -16.64 21.05 6.73
CA GLU A 331 -16.71 21.96 7.88
C GLU A 331 -16.56 21.23 9.24
N LYS A 332 -16.85 19.92 9.29
CA LYS A 332 -16.72 19.10 10.50
C LYS A 332 -15.38 18.39 10.62
N PHE A 333 -14.80 17.97 9.49
CA PHE A 333 -13.57 17.18 9.43
C PHE A 333 -12.41 17.84 8.67
N GLY A 334 -12.49 19.12 8.32
CA GLY A 334 -11.38 19.84 7.71
C GLY A 334 -10.87 19.17 6.43
N VAL A 335 -9.56 19.05 6.27
CA VAL A 335 -8.94 18.47 5.06
C VAL A 335 -9.09 16.95 4.99
N ILE A 336 -9.41 16.29 6.13
CA ILE A 336 -9.75 14.87 6.21
C ILE A 336 -11.08 14.56 5.49
N SER A 337 -11.87 15.55 5.08
CA SER A 337 -13.10 15.35 4.30
C SER A 337 -12.87 14.89 2.85
N GLY A 338 -12.94 13.58 2.66
CA GLY A 338 -12.92 12.93 1.35
C GLY A 338 -13.70 11.61 1.32
N TYR A 339 -13.62 10.90 0.20
CA TYR A 339 -14.30 9.63 -0.05
C TYR A 339 -14.11 8.58 1.06
N SER A 340 -12.97 8.57 1.78
CA SER A 340 -12.74 7.64 2.91
C SER A 340 -13.68 7.96 4.08
N THR A 341 -13.94 9.25 4.32
CA THR A 341 -14.90 9.73 5.34
C THR A 341 -16.31 9.33 4.96
N GLU A 342 -16.66 9.57 3.70
CA GLU A 342 -17.95 9.23 3.11
C GLU A 342 -18.22 7.71 3.23
N CYS A 343 -17.22 6.89 2.90
CA CYS A 343 -17.21 5.43 3.07
C CYS A 343 -17.42 5.02 4.54
N LEU A 344 -16.68 5.62 5.48
CA LEU A 344 -16.77 5.31 6.90
C LEU A 344 -18.11 5.75 7.51
N ILE A 345 -18.69 6.85 7.03
CA ILE A 345 -20.05 7.28 7.38
C ILE A 345 -21.09 6.22 6.97
N VAL A 346 -21.02 5.70 5.73
CA VAL A 346 -21.92 4.63 5.26
C VAL A 346 -21.76 3.35 6.10
N SER A 347 -20.52 2.94 6.38
CA SER A 347 -20.20 1.78 7.24
C SER A 347 -20.72 1.92 8.68
N ALA A 348 -20.59 3.12 9.26
CA ALA A 348 -20.88 3.36 10.67
C ALA A 348 -22.36 3.62 10.95
N GLY A 349 -23.08 4.29 10.04
CA GLY A 349 -24.47 4.71 10.21
C GLY A 349 -25.49 3.87 9.44
N GLY A 350 -25.06 2.79 8.77
CA GLY A 350 -25.97 1.79 8.21
C GLY A 350 -26.93 2.33 7.16
N ARG A 351 -28.18 1.85 7.17
CA ARG A 351 -29.21 2.24 6.20
C ARG A 351 -29.45 3.75 6.11
N ASP A 352 -29.53 4.43 7.25
CA ASP A 352 -29.80 5.88 7.32
C ASP A 352 -28.63 6.73 6.80
N ALA A 353 -27.40 6.23 6.92
CA ALA A 353 -26.24 6.82 6.26
C ALA A 353 -26.24 6.54 4.75
N PHE A 354 -26.54 5.30 4.35
CA PHE A 354 -26.57 4.88 2.95
C PHE A 354 -27.58 5.68 2.12
N ASP A 355 -28.83 5.81 2.59
CA ASP A 355 -29.87 6.54 1.86
C ASP A 355 -29.53 8.04 1.74
N PHE A 356 -29.00 8.66 2.80
CA PHE A 356 -28.52 10.05 2.77
C PHE A 356 -27.35 10.25 1.80
N MET A 357 -26.39 9.32 1.80
CA MET A 357 -25.23 9.39 0.91
C MET A 357 -25.60 9.10 -0.56
N MET A 358 -26.64 8.31 -0.82
CA MET A 358 -27.22 8.14 -2.15
C MET A 358 -27.81 9.47 -2.66
N GLU A 359 -28.65 10.14 -1.87
CA GLU A 359 -29.25 11.44 -2.21
C GLU A 359 -28.17 12.49 -2.52
N LYS A 360 -27.07 12.48 -1.75
CA LYS A 360 -25.92 13.37 -1.97
C LYS A 360 -25.14 13.01 -3.24
N ALA A 361 -25.02 11.72 -3.57
CA ALA A 361 -24.31 11.27 -4.76
C ALA A 361 -25.08 11.59 -6.05
N GLU A 362 -26.42 11.47 -6.01
CA GLU A 362 -27.34 11.88 -7.09
C GLU A 362 -27.21 13.38 -7.43
N LYS A 363 -26.98 14.21 -6.42
CA LYS A 363 -26.73 15.66 -6.56
C LYS A 363 -25.29 15.99 -6.98
N GLY A 364 -24.41 14.99 -7.06
CA GLY A 364 -22.98 15.18 -7.33
C GLY A 364 -22.19 15.83 -6.18
N GLU A 365 -22.75 15.87 -4.97
CA GLU A 365 -22.10 16.43 -3.77
C GLU A 365 -21.04 15.49 -3.17
N VAL A 366 -21.20 14.17 -3.38
CA VAL A 366 -20.29 13.10 -2.89
C VAL A 366 -20.06 12.03 -3.95
N SER A 367 -19.11 11.12 -3.71
CA SER A 367 -18.86 10.03 -4.65
C SER A 367 -19.71 8.79 -4.33
N PHE A 368 -20.42 8.25 -5.35
CA PHE A 368 -21.11 6.95 -5.26
C PHE A 368 -20.21 5.82 -4.70
N GLN A 369 -18.88 5.93 -4.88
CA GLN A 369 -17.88 4.99 -4.38
C GLN A 369 -18.02 4.68 -2.87
N ALA A 370 -18.37 5.69 -2.07
CA ALA A 370 -18.57 5.57 -0.63
C ALA A 370 -19.64 4.54 -0.25
N LEU A 371 -20.66 4.37 -1.09
CA LEU A 371 -21.74 3.40 -0.86
C LEU A 371 -21.23 1.96 -0.82
N GLY A 372 -20.09 1.67 -1.46
CA GLY A 372 -19.41 0.37 -1.41
C GLY A 372 -19.06 -0.09 0.01
N CYS A 373 -18.92 0.83 0.96
CA CYS A 373 -18.56 0.52 2.34
C CYS A 373 -19.75 0.16 3.24
N ALA A 374 -20.93 -0.11 2.66
CA ALA A 374 -22.04 -0.70 3.40
C ALA A 374 -21.65 -2.07 3.98
N THR A 375 -22.02 -2.31 5.25
CA THR A 375 -21.78 -3.58 5.97
C THR A 375 -23.07 -4.26 6.46
N GLU A 376 -24.18 -3.53 6.55
CA GLU A 376 -25.48 -4.11 6.94
C GLU A 376 -26.00 -5.03 5.81
N PRO A 377 -26.35 -6.31 6.08
CA PRO A 377 -26.67 -7.27 5.03
C PRO A 377 -27.78 -6.84 4.06
N GLU A 378 -28.84 -6.20 4.54
CA GLU A 378 -29.93 -5.71 3.69
C GLU A 378 -29.53 -4.49 2.84
N VAL A 379 -28.61 -3.65 3.35
CA VAL A 379 -28.05 -2.51 2.60
C VAL A 379 -27.08 -3.01 1.52
N VAL A 380 -26.22 -3.97 1.85
CA VAL A 380 -25.34 -4.65 0.90
C VAL A 380 -26.15 -5.31 -0.20
N LYS A 381 -27.23 -6.03 0.14
CA LYS A 381 -28.12 -6.67 -0.83
C LYS A 381 -28.81 -5.66 -1.76
N LEU A 382 -29.28 -4.53 -1.22
CA LEU A 382 -29.82 -3.44 -2.03
C LEU A 382 -28.77 -2.87 -3.00
N LEU A 383 -27.59 -2.54 -2.47
CA LEU A 383 -26.47 -1.98 -3.24
C LEU A 383 -26.07 -2.91 -4.39
N LEU A 384 -25.87 -4.19 -4.10
CA LEU A 384 -25.52 -5.20 -5.09
C LEU A 384 -26.59 -5.31 -6.18
N GLY A 385 -27.87 -5.31 -5.80
CA GLY A 385 -28.99 -5.26 -6.74
C GLY A 385 -28.99 -4.04 -7.67
N LYS A 386 -28.60 -2.86 -7.17
CA LYS A 386 -28.41 -1.66 -8.00
C LYS A 386 -27.22 -1.81 -8.95
N ILE A 387 -26.09 -2.34 -8.45
CA ILE A 387 -24.85 -2.55 -9.22
C ILE A 387 -25.03 -3.51 -10.39
N ILE A 388 -25.91 -4.51 -10.31
CA ILE A 388 -26.22 -5.45 -11.42
C ILE A 388 -27.46 -5.09 -12.24
N ASN A 389 -28.24 -4.07 -11.87
CA ASN A 389 -29.41 -3.66 -12.64
C ASN A 389 -28.96 -2.74 -13.79
N PRO A 390 -29.07 -3.12 -15.08
CA PRO A 390 -28.67 -2.27 -16.20
C PRO A 390 -29.50 -0.96 -16.27
N ASN A 391 -30.71 -0.96 -15.73
CA ASN A 391 -31.65 0.14 -15.80
C ASN A 391 -31.58 1.10 -14.60
N ASP A 392 -30.69 0.87 -13.63
CA ASP A 392 -30.54 1.79 -12.48
C ASP A 392 -29.80 3.06 -12.92
N GLU A 393 -30.52 4.19 -12.95
CA GLU A 393 -30.07 5.48 -13.49
C GLU A 393 -28.75 5.95 -12.84
N ASN A 394 -28.62 5.79 -11.52
CA ASN A 394 -27.44 6.19 -10.75
C ASN A 394 -26.20 5.36 -11.09
N PHE A 395 -26.39 4.15 -11.60
CA PHE A 395 -25.33 3.20 -11.89
C PHE A 395 -25.13 2.97 -13.40
N GLN A 396 -25.77 3.74 -14.30
CA GLN A 396 -25.59 3.56 -15.75
C GLN A 396 -24.13 3.64 -16.21
N SER A 397 -23.27 4.40 -15.53
CA SER A 397 -21.84 4.47 -15.86
C SER A 397 -21.06 3.21 -15.42
N PRO A 398 -20.39 2.48 -16.35
CA PRO A 398 -19.55 1.35 -15.99
C PRO A 398 -18.40 1.71 -15.03
N ASN A 399 -17.90 2.95 -15.11
CA ASN A 399 -16.88 3.46 -14.19
C ASN A 399 -17.39 3.61 -12.76
N VAL A 400 -18.66 4.02 -12.58
CA VAL A 400 -19.31 4.05 -11.26
C VAL A 400 -19.47 2.63 -10.74
N ARG A 401 -20.07 1.72 -11.51
CA ARG A 401 -20.23 0.30 -11.14
C ARG A 401 -18.91 -0.36 -10.75
N LYS A 402 -17.83 -0.13 -11.51
CA LYS A 402 -16.49 -0.70 -11.25
C LYS A 402 -15.91 -0.18 -9.94
N LYS A 403 -15.97 1.14 -9.71
CA LYS A 403 -15.42 1.73 -8.47
C LYS A 403 -16.23 1.30 -7.25
N VAL A 404 -17.57 1.36 -7.29
CA VAL A 404 -18.40 0.93 -6.15
C VAL A 404 -18.22 -0.55 -5.84
N TRP A 405 -18.12 -1.41 -6.85
CA TRP A 405 -17.78 -2.83 -6.67
C TRP A 405 -16.41 -3.03 -6.02
N ALA A 406 -15.37 -2.31 -6.46
CA ALA A 406 -14.04 -2.41 -5.88
C ALA A 406 -14.02 -2.03 -4.38
N TYR A 407 -14.76 -0.98 -3.98
CA TYR A 407 -14.94 -0.63 -2.56
C TYR A 407 -15.70 -1.70 -1.80
N TYR A 408 -16.78 -2.25 -2.37
CA TYR A 408 -17.51 -3.35 -1.75
C TYR A 408 -16.61 -4.56 -1.48
N VAL A 409 -15.84 -5.00 -2.48
CA VAL A 409 -14.90 -6.13 -2.32
C VAL A 409 -13.82 -5.82 -1.28
N ALA A 410 -13.19 -4.64 -1.32
CA ALA A 410 -12.14 -4.27 -0.37
C ALA A 410 -12.68 -4.15 1.07
N PHE A 411 -13.81 -3.45 1.25
CA PHE A 411 -14.35 -3.13 2.57
C PHE A 411 -15.04 -4.33 3.24
N ASN A 412 -15.71 -5.17 2.45
CA ASN A 412 -16.31 -6.43 2.94
C ASN A 412 -15.34 -7.62 2.85
N LYS A 413 -14.02 -7.38 2.67
CA LYS A 413 -12.96 -8.41 2.59
C LYS A 413 -13.34 -9.60 1.69
N GLY A 414 -13.87 -9.32 0.49
CA GLY A 414 -14.32 -10.31 -0.50
C GLY A 414 -15.46 -11.24 -0.08
N VAL A 415 -16.06 -11.05 1.10
CA VAL A 415 -17.06 -11.97 1.67
C VAL A 415 -18.31 -12.02 0.78
N GLY A 416 -18.60 -13.21 0.27
CA GLY A 416 -19.75 -13.46 -0.62
C GLY A 416 -19.58 -12.96 -2.06
N SER A 417 -18.50 -12.24 -2.38
CA SER A 417 -18.33 -11.61 -3.69
C SER A 417 -18.25 -12.63 -4.84
N LEU A 418 -17.52 -13.74 -4.65
CA LEU A 418 -17.44 -14.83 -5.66
C LEU A 418 -18.80 -15.50 -5.89
N LYS A 419 -19.55 -15.75 -4.80
CA LYS A 419 -20.90 -16.30 -4.87
C LYS A 419 -21.83 -15.37 -5.63
N PHE A 420 -21.78 -14.07 -5.34
CA PHE A 420 -22.60 -13.07 -6.02
C PHE A 420 -22.31 -13.00 -7.53
N ILE A 421 -21.03 -13.02 -7.94
CA ILE A 421 -20.65 -13.10 -9.36
C ILE A 421 -21.22 -14.39 -9.98
N ARG A 422 -21.04 -15.55 -9.33
CA ARG A 422 -21.52 -16.86 -9.82
C ARG A 422 -23.05 -16.89 -10.01
N GLU A 423 -23.81 -16.28 -9.11
CA GLU A 423 -25.27 -16.20 -9.17
C GLU A 423 -25.79 -15.19 -10.22
N ASN A 424 -24.98 -14.21 -10.63
CA ASN A 424 -25.37 -13.10 -11.51
C ASN A 424 -24.49 -12.97 -12.76
N LEU A 425 -23.81 -14.05 -13.15
CA LEU A 425 -22.72 -14.03 -14.12
C LEU A 425 -23.09 -13.34 -15.44
N ALA A 426 -24.21 -13.73 -16.06
CA ALA A 426 -24.65 -13.17 -17.33
C ALA A 426 -24.92 -11.64 -17.26
N SER A 427 -25.47 -11.15 -16.15
CA SER A 427 -25.65 -9.71 -15.91
C SER A 427 -24.31 -9.01 -15.71
N PHE A 428 -23.37 -9.68 -15.04
CA PHE A 428 -22.04 -9.15 -14.75
C PHE A 428 -21.19 -9.05 -16.04
N GLU A 429 -21.18 -10.09 -16.87
CA GLU A 429 -20.55 -10.11 -18.20
C GLU A 429 -21.15 -9.03 -19.11
N ALA A 430 -22.48 -8.90 -19.16
CA ALA A 430 -23.15 -7.89 -19.98
C ALA A 430 -22.86 -6.44 -19.55
N LEU A 431 -22.63 -6.19 -18.25
CA LEU A 431 -22.41 -4.85 -17.70
C LEU A 431 -20.95 -4.41 -17.68
N TYR A 432 -20.04 -5.34 -17.44
CA TYR A 432 -18.62 -5.06 -17.22
C TYR A 432 -17.74 -5.51 -18.40
N GLY A 433 -18.19 -6.49 -19.19
CA GLY A 433 -17.40 -7.16 -20.22
C GLY A 433 -16.51 -8.29 -19.67
N GLU A 434 -16.11 -9.23 -20.54
CA GLU A 434 -15.31 -10.40 -20.17
C GLU A 434 -13.97 -10.03 -19.51
N ASP A 435 -13.23 -9.04 -20.05
CA ASP A 435 -11.98 -8.55 -19.45
C ASP A 435 -12.16 -8.07 -18.00
N ALA A 436 -13.31 -7.49 -17.69
CA ALA A 436 -13.58 -6.97 -16.36
C ALA A 436 -14.01 -8.06 -15.38
N LEU A 437 -14.59 -9.19 -15.84
CA LEU A 437 -14.81 -10.36 -14.99
C LEU A 437 -13.47 -10.81 -14.35
N VAL A 438 -12.41 -10.90 -15.15
CA VAL A 438 -11.06 -11.25 -14.69
C VAL A 438 -10.54 -10.25 -13.65
N ASN A 439 -10.65 -8.95 -13.93
CA ASN A 439 -10.24 -7.90 -13.00
C ASN A 439 -11.03 -7.92 -11.68
N ASN A 440 -12.33 -8.25 -11.74
CA ASN A 440 -13.20 -8.32 -10.57
C ASN A 440 -12.95 -9.59 -9.73
N VAL A 441 -12.58 -10.72 -10.36
CA VAL A 441 -12.10 -11.92 -9.66
C VAL A 441 -10.73 -11.68 -9.03
N LEU A 442 -9.79 -11.07 -9.76
CA LEU A 442 -8.47 -10.68 -9.24
C LEU A 442 -8.58 -9.83 -7.96
N GLY A 443 -9.55 -8.90 -7.90
CA GLY A 443 -9.80 -8.09 -6.71
C GLY A 443 -10.28 -8.86 -5.48
N ILE A 444 -10.79 -10.10 -5.64
CA ILE A 444 -11.23 -10.97 -4.53
C ILE A 444 -10.05 -11.74 -3.94
N ILE A 445 -9.03 -12.08 -4.74
CA ILE A 445 -7.94 -13.00 -4.35
C ILE A 445 -7.15 -12.55 -3.10
N PRO A 446 -6.80 -11.25 -2.93
CA PRO A 446 -6.13 -10.77 -1.71
C PRO A 446 -6.89 -11.04 -0.39
N TRP A 447 -8.18 -11.40 -0.46
CA TRP A 447 -9.05 -11.65 0.69
C TRP A 447 -9.36 -13.14 0.92
N ILE A 448 -8.85 -14.03 0.06
CA ILE A 448 -9.03 -15.48 0.20
C ILE A 448 -8.22 -15.97 1.41
N SER A 449 -8.88 -16.55 2.41
CA SER A 449 -8.25 -16.94 3.68
C SER A 449 -7.94 -18.44 3.80
N SER A 450 -8.49 -19.30 2.92
CA SER A 450 -8.29 -20.76 2.99
C SER A 450 -7.90 -21.40 1.64
N LYS A 451 -7.48 -22.68 1.66
CA LYS A 451 -7.16 -23.46 0.45
C LYS A 451 -8.45 -23.82 -0.32
N GLU A 452 -9.54 -24.05 0.40
CA GLU A 452 -10.87 -24.36 -0.12
C GLU A 452 -11.43 -23.16 -0.90
N GLN A 453 -11.35 -21.95 -0.33
CA GLN A 453 -11.75 -20.72 -1.01
C GLN A 453 -10.89 -20.45 -2.26
N MET A 454 -9.59 -20.76 -2.21
CA MET A 454 -8.72 -20.66 -3.39
C MET A 454 -9.13 -21.66 -4.48
N LYS A 455 -9.44 -22.90 -4.10
CA LYS A 455 -9.94 -23.94 -4.99
C LYS A 455 -11.27 -23.55 -5.64
N GLU A 456 -12.20 -22.94 -4.89
CA GLU A 456 -13.44 -22.41 -5.46
C GLU A 456 -13.22 -21.32 -6.52
N VAL A 457 -12.18 -20.50 -6.36
CA VAL A 457 -11.79 -19.49 -7.36
C VAL A 457 -11.14 -20.16 -8.59
N GLN A 458 -10.22 -21.11 -8.39
CA GLN A 458 -9.66 -21.90 -9.50
C GLN A 458 -10.74 -22.63 -10.30
N GLU A 459 -11.68 -23.30 -9.63
CA GLU A 459 -12.81 -23.99 -10.26
C GLU A 459 -13.72 -23.01 -11.02
N PHE A 460 -14.01 -21.83 -10.46
CA PHE A 460 -14.78 -20.78 -11.14
C PHE A 460 -14.08 -20.30 -12.43
N ILE A 461 -12.77 -20.03 -12.37
CA ILE A 461 -11.96 -19.58 -13.51
C ILE A 461 -11.95 -20.64 -14.62
N GLN A 462 -11.75 -21.91 -14.27
CA GLN A 462 -11.75 -23.03 -15.21
C GLN A 462 -13.12 -23.25 -15.84
N LEU A 463 -14.20 -23.28 -15.05
CA LEU A 463 -15.56 -23.57 -15.49
C LEU A 463 -16.06 -22.54 -16.50
N HIS A 464 -15.83 -21.25 -16.24
CA HIS A 464 -16.30 -20.16 -17.10
C HIS A 464 -15.37 -19.86 -18.27
N LYS A 465 -14.39 -20.74 -18.54
CA LYS A 465 -13.46 -20.63 -19.67
C LYS A 465 -12.84 -19.24 -19.79
N ILE A 466 -12.43 -18.65 -18.67
CA ILE A 466 -11.54 -17.49 -18.65
C ILE A 466 -10.20 -17.98 -19.22
N THR A 467 -10.08 -18.05 -20.55
CA THR A 467 -9.06 -18.87 -21.22
C THR A 467 -8.55 -18.24 -22.52
N GLN A 468 -7.23 -18.14 -22.60
CA GLN A 468 -6.37 -17.89 -23.77
C GLN A 468 -6.58 -16.63 -24.63
N SER A 469 -7.80 -16.15 -24.91
CA SER A 469 -8.02 -14.88 -25.66
C SER A 469 -7.45 -13.67 -24.93
N GLN A 470 -7.43 -13.71 -23.58
CA GLN A 470 -6.84 -12.72 -22.69
C GLN A 470 -5.57 -13.29 -22.01
N THR A 471 -4.67 -13.88 -22.81
CA THR A 471 -3.54 -14.70 -22.35
C THR A 471 -2.74 -14.05 -21.22
N PHE A 472 -2.47 -12.74 -21.32
CA PHE A 472 -1.72 -11.97 -20.32
C PHE A 472 -2.44 -11.83 -18.97
N ALA A 473 -3.75 -11.57 -18.96
CA ALA A 473 -4.51 -11.42 -17.71
C ALA A 473 -4.69 -12.78 -17.01
N PHE A 474 -4.85 -13.85 -17.80
CA PHE A 474 -4.87 -15.22 -17.27
C PHE A 474 -3.52 -15.67 -16.72
N THR A 475 -2.40 -15.35 -17.39
CA THR A 475 -1.06 -15.63 -16.86
C THR A 475 -0.82 -14.91 -15.54
N ILE A 476 -1.18 -13.62 -15.43
CA ILE A 476 -1.08 -12.87 -14.15
C ILE A 476 -1.96 -13.50 -13.06
N LEU A 477 -3.18 -13.91 -13.40
CA LEU A 477 -4.10 -14.57 -12.48
C LEU A 477 -3.54 -15.91 -12.00
N HIS A 478 -2.91 -16.69 -12.87
CA HIS A 478 -2.26 -17.94 -12.51
C HIS A 478 -0.99 -17.70 -11.67
N GLU A 479 -0.11 -16.77 -12.07
CA GLU A 479 1.06 -16.34 -11.29
C GLU A 479 0.65 -15.94 -9.87
N PHE A 480 -0.41 -15.14 -9.73
CA PHE A 480 -0.89 -14.65 -8.45
C PHE A 480 -1.57 -15.74 -7.59
N ILE A 481 -2.21 -16.73 -8.21
CA ILE A 481 -2.76 -17.89 -7.51
C ILE A 481 -1.63 -18.80 -7.00
N GLU A 482 -0.59 -19.04 -7.81
CA GLU A 482 0.59 -19.82 -7.39
C GLU A 482 1.38 -19.10 -6.29
N GLU A 483 1.61 -17.79 -6.40
CA GLU A 483 2.22 -16.96 -5.35
C GLU A 483 1.39 -17.04 -4.05
N ALA A 484 0.07 -16.86 -4.14
CA ALA A 484 -0.83 -16.96 -2.99
C ALA A 484 -0.95 -18.38 -2.41
N ILE A 485 -0.58 -19.44 -3.14
CA ILE A 485 -0.46 -20.83 -2.65
C ILE A 485 0.90 -21.02 -1.98
N ALA A 486 1.99 -20.56 -2.60
CA ALA A 486 3.34 -20.61 -2.02
C ALA A 486 3.41 -19.85 -0.69
N ASP A 487 2.78 -18.68 -0.58
CA ASP A 487 2.67 -17.93 0.68
C ASP A 487 1.87 -18.68 1.75
N MET A 488 0.82 -19.43 1.37
CA MET A 488 0.12 -20.33 2.31
C MET A 488 0.99 -21.49 2.80
N GLU A 489 1.90 -21.96 1.96
CA GLU A 489 2.79 -23.09 2.23
C GLU A 489 4.11 -22.68 2.89
N THR A 490 4.37 -21.37 3.00
CA THR A 490 5.53 -20.80 3.71
C THR A 490 5.27 -20.79 5.23
N GLU A 491 5.05 -21.98 5.80
CA GLU A 491 4.66 -22.21 7.20
C GLU A 491 5.61 -21.54 8.21
N TRP A 492 6.91 -21.46 7.90
CA TRP A 492 7.91 -20.87 8.78
C TRP A 492 7.70 -19.36 9.00
N ARG A 493 7.31 -18.59 7.97
CA ARG A 493 7.01 -17.15 8.10
C ARG A 493 5.81 -16.95 9.01
N ARG A 494 4.73 -17.68 8.74
CA ARG A 494 3.51 -17.67 9.55
C ARG A 494 3.78 -18.07 11.00
N LYS A 495 4.59 -19.10 11.23
CA LYS A 495 5.00 -19.54 12.57
C LYS A 495 5.77 -18.45 13.32
N ALA A 496 6.72 -17.77 12.66
CA ALA A 496 7.46 -16.67 13.27
C ALA A 496 6.55 -15.50 13.66
N ILE A 497 5.61 -15.11 12.78
CA ILE A 497 4.61 -14.07 13.06
C ILE A 497 3.70 -14.46 14.23
N LEU A 498 3.20 -15.71 14.26
CA LEU A 498 2.35 -16.19 15.35
C LEU A 498 3.10 -16.31 16.69
N GLN A 499 4.39 -16.64 16.65
CA GLN A 499 5.26 -16.64 17.84
C GLN A 499 5.47 -15.22 18.37
N TRP A 500 5.78 -14.26 17.49
CA TRP A 500 5.89 -12.84 17.86
C TRP A 500 4.58 -12.29 18.43
N LEU A 501 3.44 -12.57 17.78
CA LEU A 501 2.11 -12.20 18.28
C LEU A 501 1.83 -12.78 19.67
N THR A 502 2.21 -14.04 19.91
CA THR A 502 2.07 -14.67 21.24
C THR A 502 2.91 -13.93 22.27
N GLN A 503 4.21 -13.75 22.01
CA GLN A 503 5.14 -13.08 22.92
C GLN A 503 4.71 -11.63 23.24
N MET A 504 4.24 -10.88 22.25
CA MET A 504 3.80 -9.50 22.40
C MET A 504 2.49 -9.40 23.21
N LEU A 505 1.57 -10.37 23.09
CA LEU A 505 0.29 -10.42 23.81
C LEU A 505 0.34 -11.08 25.20
N GLU A 506 1.47 -11.69 25.56
CA GLU A 506 1.76 -12.25 26.88
C GLU A 506 2.33 -11.22 27.86
N ILE A 507 2.74 -10.04 27.37
CA ILE A 507 3.14 -8.92 28.22
C ILE A 507 1.88 -8.39 28.94
N PRO A 508 1.86 -8.33 30.28
CA PRO A 508 0.73 -7.78 31.01
C PRO A 508 0.57 -6.29 30.67
N VAL A 509 -0.66 -5.89 30.36
CA VAL A 509 -1.04 -4.48 30.24
C VAL A 509 -1.28 -3.97 31.67
N GLU A 510 -0.31 -3.22 32.21
CA GLU A 510 -0.44 -2.49 33.48
C GLU A 510 -1.26 -1.19 33.32
#